data_AF-A0A1E4FBN9-F1
#
_entry.id   AF-A0A1E4FBN9-F1
#
_cell.length_a   1.000
_cell.length_b   1.000
_cell.length_c   1.000
_cell.angle_alpha   90.00
_cell.angle_beta   90.00
_cell.angle_gamma   90.00
#
_symmetry.space_group_name_H-M   'P 1'
#
loop_
_entity.id
_entity.type
_entity.pdbx_description
1 polymer ?
#
loop_
_entity_poly.entity_id
_entity_poly.type
_entity_poly.pdbx_seq_one_letter_code
_entity_poly.pdbx_strand_id
1 'polypeptide(L)'
;MPVSALVLSISSAPWRACRKPFTLPAGPANPNPEKLTYAGFRDILEAFVAGLDQARGSFEQAGAAGDYVLTIDPLRVRFDIDGDGNVGAGETLAGFLKDALALDLPQQKSKGDKAVPLDTTIGFDRADALWFSGYSQISAAPVDFILAHDFSEFFAGVMHRVFPKAGLPMGEFSRGGTLLMDATSDAFIADAIVAIHTADFPVTDGERLKGVLARLKAITGFSRQNWDAILAETDDNRELVPSPAQTSLVPGQPVTEEIVAAWMATLDSVDAILAGELLLPHWRFRQGFDLSAYFETAEETDLVMLLAGPGALPFLADGKVADADSFAMGNRVFGDNWLNFALWFN
;
A
#
# COMPACT_ATOMS: atom_id res chain seq x y z
N MET A 1 11.78 34.27 -7.35
CA MET A 1 12.04 33.92 -5.93
C MET A 1 11.20 32.69 -5.67
N PRO A 2 11.79 31.49 -5.56
CA PRO A 2 11.09 30.30 -6.00
C PRO A 2 10.19 29.73 -4.91
N VAL A 3 8.96 29.47 -5.35
CA VAL A 3 7.91 28.67 -4.72
C VAL A 3 8.31 27.20 -4.92
N SER A 4 8.57 26.48 -3.84
CA SER A 4 8.84 25.04 -3.87
C SER A 4 7.56 24.29 -4.19
N ALA A 5 7.37 24.01 -5.47
CA ALA A 5 6.52 22.94 -5.95
C ALA A 5 7.17 21.60 -5.62
N LEU A 6 6.34 20.62 -5.23
CA LEU A 6 6.64 19.20 -5.22
C LEU A 6 6.91 18.76 -6.67
N VAL A 7 8.11 19.09 -7.16
CA VAL A 7 8.72 18.54 -8.36
C VAL A 7 9.82 17.63 -7.85
N LEU A 8 9.68 16.33 -8.12
CA LEU A 8 10.77 15.36 -7.99
C LEU A 8 11.97 15.87 -8.78
N SER A 9 12.89 16.53 -8.07
CA SER A 9 14.17 16.97 -8.59
C SER A 9 15.07 15.75 -8.74
N ILE A 10 15.11 15.19 -9.95
CA ILE A 10 16.16 14.24 -10.34
C ILE A 10 17.44 15.05 -10.51
N SER A 11 18.12 15.29 -9.39
CA SER A 11 19.46 15.87 -9.34
C SER A 11 20.49 14.79 -9.65
N SER A 12 21.17 14.94 -10.78
CA SER A 12 22.29 14.12 -11.24
C SER A 12 23.48 14.19 -10.27
N ALA A 13 23.71 13.13 -9.51
CA ALA A 13 24.97 12.82 -8.83
C ALA A 13 25.37 11.35 -9.13
N PRO A 14 26.67 11.04 -9.24
CA PRO A 14 27.15 9.90 -10.01
C PRO A 14 26.87 8.57 -9.32
N TRP A 15 26.15 7.71 -10.03
CA TRP A 15 25.95 6.30 -9.75
C TRP A 15 27.30 5.58 -9.59
N ARG A 16 27.76 5.42 -8.34
CA ARG A 16 28.82 4.46 -7.99
C ARG A 16 28.31 3.55 -6.88
N ALA A 17 27.74 2.45 -7.34
CA ALA A 17 27.85 1.07 -6.82
C ALA A 17 27.50 0.81 -5.34
N CYS A 18 26.22 0.52 -5.08
CA CYS A 18 25.88 -0.59 -4.21
C CYS A 18 25.67 -1.83 -5.10
N ARG A 19 26.67 -2.73 -5.10
CA ARG A 19 26.74 -3.93 -5.94
C ARG A 19 26.13 -5.12 -5.19
N LYS A 20 24.80 -5.16 -5.08
CA LYS A 20 24.08 -6.44 -5.04
C LYS A 20 22.85 -6.29 -5.93
N PRO A 21 22.81 -6.95 -7.10
CA PRO A 21 21.60 -6.95 -7.89
C PRO A 21 20.48 -7.54 -7.04
N PHE A 22 19.35 -6.86 -7.01
CA PHE A 22 18.10 -7.44 -6.56
C PHE A 22 17.79 -8.60 -7.52
N THR A 23 18.20 -9.81 -7.15
CA THR A 23 17.92 -11.00 -7.94
C THR A 23 16.52 -11.46 -7.60
N LEU A 24 15.54 -10.93 -8.33
CA LEU A 24 14.25 -11.61 -8.43
C LEU A 24 14.50 -13.03 -8.98
N PRO A 25 13.72 -14.03 -8.54
CA PRO A 25 13.84 -15.39 -9.05
C PRO A 25 13.85 -15.39 -10.58
N ALA A 26 14.83 -16.07 -11.19
CA ALA A 26 14.98 -16.16 -12.65
C ALA A 26 13.87 -16.98 -13.34
N GLY A 27 12.88 -17.46 -12.58
CA GLY A 27 11.73 -18.22 -13.05
C GLY A 27 10.58 -18.11 -12.04
N PRO A 28 9.38 -18.59 -12.39
CA PRO A 28 8.23 -18.57 -11.49
C PRO A 28 8.51 -19.36 -10.21
N ALA A 29 7.95 -18.92 -9.08
CA ALA A 29 8.00 -19.65 -7.81
C ALA A 29 7.39 -21.05 -7.97
N ASN A 30 6.27 -21.16 -8.69
CA ASN A 30 5.72 -22.43 -9.15
C ASN A 30 6.37 -22.83 -10.49
N PRO A 31 7.12 -23.94 -10.57
CA PRO A 31 7.81 -24.34 -11.81
C PRO A 31 6.86 -24.71 -12.96
N ASN A 32 5.62 -25.13 -12.65
CA ASN A 32 4.59 -25.55 -13.60
C ASN A 32 3.25 -24.86 -13.26
N PRO A 33 3.12 -23.54 -13.47
CA PRO A 33 1.89 -22.83 -13.15
C PRO A 33 0.74 -23.28 -14.05
N GLU A 34 -0.47 -23.29 -13.50
CA GLU A 34 -1.68 -23.47 -14.28
C GLU A 34 -1.88 -22.31 -15.27
N LYS A 35 -2.72 -22.52 -16.29
CA LYS A 35 -3.07 -21.47 -17.24
C LYS A 35 -3.90 -20.40 -16.53
N LEU A 36 -3.43 -19.15 -16.56
CA LEU A 36 -4.14 -18.01 -15.99
C LEU A 36 -4.97 -17.30 -17.07
N THR A 37 -6.27 -17.25 -16.87
CA THR A 37 -7.20 -16.49 -17.72
C THR A 37 -7.55 -15.16 -17.05
N TYR A 38 -8.08 -14.20 -17.82
CA TYR A 38 -8.55 -12.93 -17.27
C TYR A 38 -9.63 -13.13 -16.19
N ALA A 39 -10.63 -13.97 -16.47
CA ALA A 39 -11.67 -14.33 -15.50
C ALA A 39 -11.08 -15.01 -14.26
N GLY A 40 -10.18 -15.97 -14.43
CA GLY A 40 -9.53 -16.64 -13.29
C GLY A 40 -8.68 -15.69 -12.44
N PHE A 41 -8.02 -14.70 -13.05
CA PHE A 41 -7.31 -13.68 -12.29
C PHE A 41 -8.28 -12.76 -11.52
N ARG A 42 -9.39 -12.36 -12.12
CA ARG A 42 -10.45 -11.63 -11.42
C ARG A 42 -11.00 -12.45 -10.24
N ASP A 43 -11.26 -13.73 -10.40
CA ASP A 43 -11.74 -14.61 -9.32
C ASP A 43 -10.77 -14.66 -8.12
N ILE A 44 -9.45 -14.67 -8.38
CA ILE A 44 -8.43 -14.60 -7.32
C ILE A 44 -8.53 -13.27 -6.57
N LEU A 45 -8.66 -12.16 -7.30
CA LEU A 45 -8.80 -10.82 -6.70
C LEU A 45 -10.10 -10.68 -5.90
N GLU A 46 -11.21 -11.23 -6.41
CA GLU A 46 -12.51 -11.25 -5.70
C GLU A 46 -12.42 -12.05 -4.40
N ALA A 47 -11.81 -13.24 -4.44
CA ALA A 47 -11.61 -14.07 -3.25
C ALA A 47 -10.71 -13.37 -2.23
N PHE A 48 -9.68 -12.65 -2.69
CA PHE A 48 -8.81 -11.85 -1.83
C PHE A 48 -9.58 -10.72 -1.11
N VAL A 49 -10.38 -9.94 -1.84
CA VAL A 49 -11.21 -8.88 -1.24
C VAL A 49 -12.22 -9.47 -0.24
N ALA A 50 -12.89 -10.57 -0.59
CA ALA A 50 -13.84 -11.23 0.31
C ALA A 50 -13.15 -11.73 1.61
N GLY A 51 -11.93 -12.25 1.51
CA GLY A 51 -11.12 -12.64 2.66
C GLY A 51 -10.75 -11.46 3.54
N LEU A 52 -10.37 -10.32 2.96
CA LEU A 52 -10.08 -9.09 3.70
C LEU A 52 -11.33 -8.54 4.40
N ASP A 53 -12.50 -8.59 3.77
CA ASP A 53 -13.75 -8.16 4.40
C ASP A 53 -14.17 -9.08 5.56
N GLN A 54 -13.94 -10.39 5.45
CA GLN A 54 -14.13 -11.31 6.57
C GLN A 54 -13.16 -11.03 7.71
N ALA A 55 -11.88 -10.79 7.39
CA ALA A 55 -10.85 -10.45 8.37
C ALA A 55 -11.20 -9.15 9.10
N ARG A 56 -11.59 -8.09 8.36
CA ARG A 56 -12.07 -6.82 8.93
C ARG A 56 -13.19 -7.06 9.94
N GLY A 57 -14.21 -7.85 9.57
CA GLY A 57 -15.33 -8.15 10.47
C GLY A 57 -14.89 -8.81 11.78
N SER A 58 -13.79 -9.56 11.77
CA SER A 58 -13.21 -10.18 12.97
C SER A 58 -12.40 -9.17 13.79
N PHE A 59 -11.65 -8.31 13.12
CA PHE A 59 -10.88 -7.23 13.74
C PHE A 59 -11.78 -6.16 14.37
N GLU A 60 -12.90 -5.79 13.76
CA GLU A 60 -13.87 -4.88 14.37
C GLU A 60 -14.49 -5.46 15.66
N GLN A 61 -14.79 -6.76 15.67
CA GLN A 61 -15.28 -7.44 16.88
C GLN A 61 -14.22 -7.43 17.99
N ALA A 62 -12.96 -7.64 17.63
CA ALA A 62 -11.85 -7.58 18.57
C ALA A 62 -11.60 -6.14 19.07
N GLY A 63 -11.67 -5.13 18.20
CA GLY A 63 -11.56 -3.71 18.58
C GLY A 63 -12.70 -3.21 19.48
N ALA A 64 -13.89 -3.81 19.36
CA ALA A 64 -15.02 -3.56 20.25
C ALA A 64 -14.97 -4.36 21.57
N ALA A 65 -14.05 -5.32 21.70
CA ALA A 65 -13.89 -6.10 22.92
C ALA A 65 -13.22 -5.26 24.03
N GLY A 66 -13.30 -5.77 25.27
CA GLY A 66 -12.64 -5.16 26.43
C GLY A 66 -11.12 -5.43 26.44
N ASP A 67 -10.54 -5.42 27.62
CA ASP A 67 -9.08 -5.51 27.78
C ASP A 67 -8.56 -6.93 27.45
N TYR A 68 -7.63 -7.01 26.51
CA TYR A 68 -6.85 -8.21 26.22
C TYR A 68 -5.48 -7.81 25.64
N VAL A 69 -4.50 -8.70 25.79
CA VAL A 69 -3.22 -8.59 25.09
C VAL A 69 -2.82 -9.96 24.56
N LEU A 70 -2.50 -10.03 23.28
CA LEU A 70 -2.02 -11.20 22.57
C LEU A 70 -0.57 -10.99 22.12
N THR A 71 0.36 -11.60 22.84
CA THR A 71 1.78 -11.49 22.49
C THR A 71 2.12 -12.37 21.29
N ILE A 72 2.43 -11.76 20.15
CA ILE A 72 2.85 -12.46 18.92
C ILE A 72 4.24 -11.98 18.53
N ASP A 73 5.08 -12.91 18.07
CA ASP A 73 6.31 -12.59 17.35
C ASP A 73 5.98 -12.59 15.84
N PRO A 74 5.89 -11.42 15.17
CA PRO A 74 5.51 -11.36 13.75
C PRO A 74 6.48 -12.14 12.86
N LEU A 75 7.77 -12.18 13.22
CA LEU A 75 8.80 -12.88 12.46
C LEU A 75 8.60 -14.39 12.45
N ARG A 76 7.81 -14.92 13.40
CA ARG A 76 7.44 -16.34 13.49
C ARG A 76 6.08 -16.68 12.91
N VAL A 77 5.31 -15.69 12.44
CA VAL A 77 4.06 -15.94 11.72
C VAL A 77 4.36 -16.77 10.48
N ARG A 78 3.56 -17.83 10.26
CA ARG A 78 3.77 -18.82 9.21
C ARG A 78 2.74 -18.63 8.10
N PHE A 79 3.17 -18.79 6.87
CA PHE A 79 2.31 -18.70 5.68
C PHE A 79 2.52 -19.95 4.83
N ASP A 80 1.44 -20.65 4.48
CA ASP A 80 1.47 -21.73 3.51
C ASP A 80 1.50 -21.09 2.10
N ILE A 81 2.70 -20.73 1.63
CA ILE A 81 2.90 -19.96 0.41
C ILE A 81 2.74 -20.86 -0.81
N ASP A 82 3.13 -22.13 -0.70
CA ASP A 82 3.04 -23.10 -1.80
C ASP A 82 1.75 -23.95 -1.77
N GLY A 83 0.96 -23.85 -0.71
CA GLY A 83 -0.35 -24.48 -0.59
C GLY A 83 -0.31 -25.97 -0.25
N ASP A 84 0.82 -26.47 0.28
CA ASP A 84 1.02 -27.89 0.58
C ASP A 84 0.47 -28.32 1.96
N GLY A 85 -0.01 -27.36 2.76
CA GLY A 85 -0.57 -27.56 4.09
C GLY A 85 0.47 -27.81 5.19
N ASN A 86 1.76 -27.70 4.89
CA ASN A 86 2.87 -27.78 5.83
C ASN A 86 3.51 -26.40 6.06
N VAL A 87 4.55 -26.36 6.90
CA VAL A 87 5.31 -25.14 7.15
C VAL A 87 6.77 -25.43 6.83
N GLY A 88 7.22 -24.96 5.67
CA GLY A 88 8.58 -24.99 5.21
C GLY A 88 9.51 -24.04 5.97
N ALA A 89 10.83 -24.21 5.78
CA ALA A 89 11.84 -23.39 6.47
C ALA A 89 11.83 -21.91 6.04
N GLY A 90 11.31 -21.59 4.84
CA GLY A 90 11.14 -20.23 4.32
C GLY A 90 9.74 -19.64 4.54
N GLU A 91 8.81 -20.42 5.07
CA GLU A 91 7.38 -20.10 5.20
C GLU A 91 7.05 -19.39 6.52
N THR A 92 7.93 -18.47 6.88
CA THR A 92 7.72 -17.53 7.99
C THR A 92 7.84 -16.12 7.47
N LEU A 93 7.26 -15.13 8.16
CA LEU A 93 7.47 -13.72 7.78
C LEU A 93 8.96 -13.37 7.73
N ALA A 94 9.76 -13.86 8.69
CA ALA A 94 11.22 -13.68 8.64
C ALA A 94 11.85 -14.28 7.38
N GLY A 95 11.49 -15.53 7.04
CA GLY A 95 11.95 -16.19 5.82
C GLY A 95 11.56 -15.40 4.58
N PHE A 96 10.31 -14.96 4.49
CA PHE A 96 9.81 -14.17 3.37
C PHE A 96 10.51 -12.81 3.23
N LEU A 97 10.60 -12.02 4.30
CA LEU A 97 11.25 -10.70 4.26
C LEU A 97 12.73 -10.80 3.86
N LYS A 98 13.43 -11.83 4.37
CA LYS A 98 14.84 -12.06 4.08
C LYS A 98 15.06 -12.60 2.67
N ASP A 99 14.35 -13.66 2.30
CA ASP A 99 14.65 -14.44 1.11
C ASP A 99 13.92 -13.93 -0.13
N ALA A 100 12.69 -13.42 0.02
CA ALA A 100 11.90 -12.87 -1.10
C ALA A 100 12.12 -11.37 -1.31
N LEU A 101 12.22 -10.59 -0.23
CA LEU A 101 12.37 -9.12 -0.31
C LEU A 101 13.80 -8.63 -0.09
N ALA A 102 14.75 -9.53 0.20
CA ALA A 102 16.15 -9.19 0.48
C ALA A 102 16.33 -8.09 1.55
N LEU A 103 15.41 -8.02 2.50
CA LEU A 103 15.44 -7.04 3.58
C LEU A 103 16.35 -7.53 4.71
N ASP A 104 17.22 -6.65 5.18
CA ASP A 104 18.02 -6.91 6.36
C ASP A 104 17.11 -6.91 7.60
N LEU A 105 16.88 -8.09 8.15
CA LEU A 105 16.19 -8.24 9.42
C LEU A 105 17.02 -7.60 10.55
N PRO A 106 16.38 -7.06 11.60
CA PRO A 106 17.07 -6.51 12.76
C PRO A 106 18.14 -7.47 13.27
N GLN A 107 19.41 -7.10 13.08
CA GLN A 107 20.52 -7.95 13.48
C GLN A 107 20.95 -7.65 14.92
N GLN A 108 21.17 -8.73 15.65
CA GLN A 108 21.73 -8.70 16.99
C GLN A 108 23.08 -7.97 16.99
N LYS A 109 23.20 -6.86 17.73
CA LYS A 109 24.52 -6.28 18.03
C LYS A 109 25.16 -7.13 19.12
N SER A 110 26.18 -7.93 18.79
CA SER A 110 26.96 -8.63 19.83
C SER A 110 27.97 -7.67 20.47
N LYS A 111 28.00 -7.63 21.80
CA LYS A 111 29.08 -7.02 22.58
C LYS A 111 29.49 -8.04 23.65
N GLY A 112 30.35 -8.99 23.26
CA GLY A 112 30.81 -10.11 24.10
C GLY A 112 29.94 -11.37 24.04
N ASP A 113 30.27 -12.36 24.87
CA ASP A 113 29.70 -13.73 24.90
C ASP A 113 28.24 -13.84 25.40
N LYS A 114 27.54 -12.72 25.60
CA LYS A 114 26.13 -12.72 25.97
C LYS A 114 25.29 -12.15 24.83
N ALA A 115 24.76 -13.05 24.01
CA ALA A 115 23.67 -12.75 23.11
C ALA A 115 22.41 -12.46 23.95
N VAL A 116 21.99 -11.20 24.03
CA VAL A 116 20.61 -10.88 24.44
C VAL A 116 19.75 -11.07 23.18
N PRO A 117 18.78 -12.00 23.18
CA PRO A 117 17.86 -12.14 22.06
C PRO A 117 17.15 -10.80 21.83
N LEU A 118 17.08 -10.34 20.58
CA LEU A 118 16.21 -9.21 20.25
C LEU A 118 14.77 -9.69 20.43
N ASP A 119 14.08 -9.14 21.43
CA ASP A 119 12.66 -9.37 21.59
C ASP A 119 11.93 -8.61 20.47
N THR A 120 11.29 -9.35 19.58
CA THR A 120 10.52 -8.82 18.45
C THR A 120 9.03 -9.05 18.65
N THR A 121 8.62 -9.44 19.86
CA THR A 121 7.22 -9.62 20.19
C THR A 121 6.48 -8.29 20.24
N ILE A 122 5.23 -8.32 19.80
CA ILE A 122 4.27 -7.22 19.84
C ILE A 122 3.11 -7.68 20.72
N GLY A 123 2.63 -6.80 21.60
CA GLY A 123 1.48 -7.03 22.46
C GLY A 123 0.19 -6.61 21.76
N PHE A 124 -0.36 -7.46 20.89
CA PHE A 124 -1.55 -7.09 20.13
C PHE A 124 -2.80 -6.96 20.99
N ASP A 125 -3.48 -5.82 20.88
CA ASP A 125 -4.59 -5.47 21.75
C ASP A 125 -5.82 -5.01 20.92
N ARG A 126 -6.74 -4.25 21.55
CA ARG A 126 -7.92 -3.71 20.87
C ARG A 126 -7.58 -2.55 19.92
N ALA A 127 -6.60 -1.72 20.25
CA ALA A 127 -6.16 -0.64 19.35
C ALA A 127 -5.60 -1.23 18.06
N ASP A 128 -4.80 -2.29 18.17
CA ASP A 128 -4.23 -2.97 17.02
C ASP A 128 -5.28 -3.68 16.16
N ALA A 129 -6.35 -4.17 16.77
CA ALA A 129 -7.48 -4.69 15.99
C ALA A 129 -8.16 -3.59 15.15
N LEU A 130 -8.28 -2.37 15.67
CA LEU A 130 -8.76 -1.22 14.88
C LEU A 130 -7.76 -0.83 13.79
N TRP A 131 -6.45 -0.95 14.06
CA TRP A 131 -5.40 -0.78 13.05
C TRP A 131 -5.58 -1.77 11.90
N PHE A 132 -5.70 -3.07 12.19
CA PHE A 132 -5.91 -4.09 11.16
C PHE A 132 -7.24 -3.92 10.41
N SER A 133 -8.27 -3.36 11.06
CA SER A 133 -9.52 -3.00 10.39
C SER A 133 -9.27 -1.94 9.32
N GLY A 134 -8.49 -0.90 9.63
CA GLY A 134 -8.02 0.11 8.67
C GLY A 134 -7.13 -0.47 7.57
N TYR A 135 -6.12 -1.25 7.96
CA TYR A 135 -5.15 -1.86 7.03
C TYR A 135 -5.82 -2.81 6.03
N SER A 136 -6.91 -3.49 6.44
CA SER A 136 -7.72 -4.31 5.54
C SER A 136 -8.29 -3.47 4.38
N GLN A 137 -8.68 -2.23 4.64
CA GLN A 137 -9.23 -1.32 3.64
C GLN A 137 -8.14 -0.74 2.75
N ILE A 138 -6.96 -0.42 3.29
CA ILE A 138 -5.79 -0.07 2.47
C ILE A 138 -5.45 -1.18 1.48
N SER A 139 -5.52 -2.43 1.93
CA SER A 139 -5.20 -3.60 1.10
C SER A 139 -6.30 -3.90 0.07
N ALA A 140 -7.58 -3.73 0.45
CA ALA A 140 -8.72 -4.05 -0.41
C ALA A 140 -9.00 -2.96 -1.46
N ALA A 141 -8.85 -1.68 -1.12
CA ALA A 141 -9.21 -0.55 -1.98
C ALA A 141 -8.58 -0.59 -3.39
N PRO A 142 -7.26 -0.81 -3.57
CA PRO A 142 -6.68 -0.89 -4.92
C PRO A 142 -7.17 -2.12 -5.72
N VAL A 143 -7.54 -3.20 -5.03
CA VAL A 143 -8.06 -4.41 -5.68
C VAL A 143 -9.51 -4.23 -6.11
N ASP A 144 -10.36 -3.64 -5.26
CA ASP A 144 -11.72 -3.28 -5.66
C ASP A 144 -11.72 -2.21 -6.76
N PHE A 145 -10.77 -1.28 -6.71
CA PHE A 145 -10.56 -0.32 -7.78
C PHE A 145 -10.31 -1.01 -9.12
N ILE A 146 -9.36 -1.95 -9.21
CA ILE A 146 -9.12 -2.64 -10.49
C ILE A 146 -10.30 -3.52 -10.90
N LEU A 147 -10.99 -4.16 -9.95
CA LEU A 147 -12.16 -5.00 -10.21
C LEU A 147 -13.38 -4.20 -10.70
N ALA A 148 -13.48 -2.91 -10.38
CA ALA A 148 -14.52 -2.02 -10.90
C ALA A 148 -14.39 -1.76 -12.42
N HIS A 149 -13.26 -2.14 -13.02
CA HIS A 149 -12.95 -1.88 -14.42
C HIS A 149 -12.80 -3.16 -15.24
N ASP A 150 -12.95 -3.02 -16.56
CA ASP A 150 -12.33 -3.94 -17.52
C ASP A 150 -10.86 -3.54 -17.72
N PHE A 151 -9.96 -4.48 -17.43
CA PHE A 151 -8.52 -4.32 -17.60
C PHE A 151 -7.93 -5.49 -18.42
N SER A 152 -8.76 -6.12 -19.25
CA SER A 152 -8.40 -7.30 -20.04
C SER A 152 -7.28 -7.04 -21.04
N GLU A 153 -7.24 -5.87 -21.69
CA GLU A 153 -6.17 -5.48 -22.61
C GLU A 153 -4.82 -5.35 -21.89
N PHE A 154 -4.80 -4.68 -20.72
CA PHE A 154 -3.61 -4.61 -19.88
C PHE A 154 -3.17 -6.00 -19.40
N PHE A 155 -4.13 -6.81 -18.97
CA PHE A 155 -3.87 -8.18 -18.56
C PHE A 155 -3.20 -9.00 -19.67
N ALA A 156 -3.78 -8.99 -20.87
CA ALA A 156 -3.28 -9.74 -22.02
C ALA A 156 -1.91 -9.24 -22.50
N GLY A 157 -1.67 -7.92 -22.41
CA GLY A 157 -0.46 -7.28 -22.91
C GLY A 157 0.74 -7.33 -21.97
N VAL A 158 0.55 -7.41 -20.64
CA VAL A 158 1.64 -7.15 -19.67
C VAL A 158 1.79 -8.24 -18.60
N MET A 159 0.72 -8.96 -18.23
CA MET A 159 0.75 -9.81 -17.03
C MET A 159 1.60 -11.07 -17.17
N HIS A 160 2.10 -11.39 -18.38
CA HIS A 160 3.11 -12.43 -18.60
C HIS A 160 4.42 -12.16 -17.85
N ARG A 161 4.69 -10.90 -17.47
CA ARG A 161 5.82 -10.55 -16.60
C ARG A 161 5.65 -11.02 -15.17
N VAL A 162 4.43 -10.86 -14.66
CA VAL A 162 4.11 -11.19 -13.27
C VAL A 162 3.89 -12.70 -13.15
N PHE A 163 3.23 -13.29 -14.15
CA PHE A 163 2.90 -14.71 -14.20
C PHE A 163 3.57 -15.42 -15.40
N PRO A 164 4.91 -15.57 -15.37
CA PRO A 164 5.61 -16.24 -16.45
C PRO A 164 5.19 -17.71 -16.53
N LYS A 165 5.09 -18.24 -17.75
CA LYS A 165 4.61 -19.61 -18.08
C LYS A 165 3.14 -19.90 -17.78
N ALA A 166 2.34 -18.92 -17.35
CA ALA A 166 0.90 -19.11 -17.09
C ALA A 166 0.03 -19.12 -18.38
N GLY A 167 0.61 -19.36 -19.56
CA GLY A 167 -0.11 -19.44 -20.82
C GLY A 167 -0.66 -18.10 -21.36
N LEU A 168 -0.12 -16.97 -20.88
CA LEU A 168 -0.52 -15.63 -21.34
C LEU A 168 0.03 -15.31 -22.74
N PRO A 169 -0.66 -14.49 -23.56
CA PRO A 169 -0.35 -14.31 -24.99
C PRO A 169 1.10 -13.96 -25.30
N MET A 170 1.71 -13.08 -24.49
CA MET A 170 3.08 -12.61 -24.66
C MET A 170 4.14 -13.46 -23.94
N GLY A 171 3.73 -14.51 -23.20
CA GLY A 171 4.61 -15.31 -22.34
C GLY A 171 5.73 -16.04 -23.10
N GLU A 172 5.42 -16.66 -24.23
CA GLU A 172 6.39 -17.39 -25.06
C GLU A 172 7.40 -16.47 -25.77
N PHE A 173 7.09 -15.18 -25.86
CA PHE A 173 7.96 -14.17 -26.49
C PHE A 173 8.80 -13.40 -25.47
N SER A 174 8.57 -13.62 -24.18
CA SER A 174 9.28 -12.94 -23.10
C SER A 174 10.76 -13.32 -23.09
N ARG A 175 11.64 -12.32 -23.09
CA ARG A 175 13.11 -12.47 -23.05
C ARG A 175 13.68 -11.62 -21.92
N GLY A 176 14.61 -12.16 -21.15
CA GLY A 176 15.27 -11.44 -20.05
C GLY A 176 14.56 -11.58 -18.70
N GLY A 177 14.87 -10.70 -17.75
CA GLY A 177 14.29 -10.68 -16.41
C GLY A 177 12.80 -10.30 -16.41
N THR A 178 12.06 -10.77 -15.41
CA THR A 178 10.59 -10.64 -15.35
C THR A 178 10.11 -9.24 -14.99
N LEU A 179 10.67 -8.60 -13.96
CA LEU A 179 10.17 -7.31 -13.45
C LEU A 179 11.18 -6.15 -13.52
N LEU A 180 12.38 -6.38 -14.05
CA LEU A 180 13.45 -5.38 -14.14
C LEU A 180 13.98 -5.29 -15.57
N MET A 181 14.52 -4.11 -15.94
CA MET A 181 15.27 -3.96 -17.18
C MET A 181 16.44 -4.95 -17.21
N ASP A 182 16.53 -5.68 -18.31
CA ASP A 182 17.66 -6.55 -18.60
C ASP A 182 18.61 -5.84 -19.58
N ALA A 183 19.91 -5.99 -19.36
CA ALA A 183 20.93 -5.43 -20.24
C ALA A 183 20.94 -6.08 -21.63
N THR A 184 20.27 -7.22 -21.79
CA THR A 184 20.30 -8.02 -23.03
C THR A 184 19.01 -7.97 -23.85
N SER A 185 17.99 -7.21 -23.42
CA SER A 185 16.71 -7.12 -24.13
C SER A 185 15.98 -5.79 -23.92
N ASP A 186 15.42 -5.26 -25.01
CA ASP A 186 14.50 -4.12 -25.00
C ASP A 186 13.05 -4.53 -24.70
N ALA A 187 12.78 -5.82 -24.42
CA ALA A 187 11.43 -6.32 -24.15
C ALA A 187 10.74 -5.57 -23.01
N PHE A 188 11.49 -5.19 -21.97
CA PHE A 188 10.98 -4.35 -20.88
C PHE A 188 10.41 -3.03 -21.38
N ILE A 189 11.12 -2.34 -22.29
CA ILE A 189 10.67 -1.05 -22.84
C ILE A 189 9.41 -1.25 -23.69
N ALA A 190 9.40 -2.26 -24.55
CA ALA A 190 8.26 -2.56 -25.42
C ALA A 190 6.99 -2.76 -24.60
N ASP A 191 7.08 -3.52 -23.52
CA ASP A 191 5.90 -3.81 -22.73
C ASP A 191 5.60 -2.75 -21.68
N ALA A 192 6.56 -1.89 -21.31
CA ALA A 192 6.25 -0.64 -20.59
C ALA A 192 5.43 0.30 -21.48
N ILE A 193 5.72 0.37 -22.78
CA ILE A 193 4.89 1.09 -23.75
C ILE A 193 3.50 0.48 -23.82
N VAL A 194 3.38 -0.85 -23.89
CA VAL A 194 2.09 -1.55 -23.86
C VAL A 194 1.35 -1.21 -22.56
N ALA A 195 1.99 -1.31 -21.40
CA ALA A 195 1.39 -1.00 -20.10
C ALA A 195 0.86 0.42 -20.01
N ILE A 196 1.59 1.41 -20.53
CA ILE A 196 1.14 2.81 -20.60
C ILE A 196 -0.03 2.93 -21.57
N HIS A 197 0.04 2.29 -22.74
CA HIS A 197 -0.98 2.39 -23.77
C HIS A 197 -2.30 1.70 -23.39
N THR A 198 -2.24 0.63 -22.59
CA THR A 198 -3.40 -0.13 -22.13
C THR A 198 -3.83 0.22 -20.70
N ALA A 199 -3.25 1.26 -20.10
CA ALA A 199 -3.73 1.86 -18.84
C ALA A 199 -4.97 2.75 -19.05
N ASP A 200 -5.87 2.25 -19.90
CA ASP A 200 -7.19 2.75 -20.26
C ASP A 200 -8.18 1.68 -19.80
N PHE A 201 -8.87 1.97 -18.71
CA PHE A 201 -9.70 1.01 -18.00
C PHE A 201 -11.16 1.47 -18.02
N PRO A 202 -12.01 0.92 -18.91
CA PRO A 202 -13.44 1.19 -18.88
C PRO A 202 -14.07 0.73 -17.56
N VAL A 203 -14.93 1.55 -16.96
CA VAL A 203 -15.66 1.17 -15.74
C VAL A 203 -16.77 0.20 -16.13
N THR A 204 -16.77 -0.99 -15.51
CA THR A 204 -17.80 -2.02 -15.73
C THR A 204 -18.70 -2.23 -14.52
N ASP A 205 -18.27 -1.79 -13.34
CA ASP A 205 -19.05 -1.83 -12.10
C ASP A 205 -18.91 -0.50 -11.34
N GLY A 206 -19.78 0.46 -11.68
CA GLY A 206 -19.78 1.79 -11.07
C GLY A 206 -20.18 1.80 -9.59
N GLU A 207 -20.96 0.82 -9.12
CA GLU A 207 -21.28 0.70 -7.69
C GLU A 207 -20.07 0.20 -6.89
N ARG A 208 -19.27 -0.72 -7.45
CA ARG A 208 -17.98 -1.07 -6.85
C ARG A 208 -17.03 0.11 -6.83
N LEU A 209 -16.96 0.91 -7.90
CA LEU A 209 -16.12 2.12 -7.92
C LEU A 209 -16.50 3.11 -6.80
N LYS A 210 -17.80 3.36 -6.60
CA LYS A 210 -18.31 4.13 -5.45
C LYS A 210 -17.95 3.47 -4.12
N GLY A 211 -18.00 2.14 -4.06
CA GLY A 211 -17.56 1.35 -2.92
C GLY A 211 -16.10 1.61 -2.55
N VAL A 212 -15.21 1.84 -3.52
CA VAL A 212 -13.81 2.21 -3.26
C VAL A 212 -13.74 3.51 -2.45
N LEU A 213 -14.51 4.54 -2.80
CA LEU A 213 -14.56 5.78 -2.02
C LEU A 213 -15.02 5.54 -0.57
N ALA A 214 -16.01 4.66 -0.38
CA ALA A 214 -16.44 4.27 0.96
C ALA A 214 -15.32 3.57 1.75
N ARG A 215 -14.55 2.69 1.12
CA ARG A 215 -13.37 2.06 1.74
C ARG A 215 -12.31 3.09 2.12
N LEU A 216 -12.02 4.04 1.23
CA LEU A 216 -11.05 5.11 1.51
C LEU A 216 -11.48 5.97 2.72
N LYS A 217 -12.77 6.29 2.82
CA LYS A 217 -13.33 6.99 4.00
C LYS A 217 -13.29 6.14 5.27
N ALA A 218 -13.40 4.81 5.14
CA ALA A 218 -13.29 3.91 6.29
C ALA A 218 -11.88 3.87 6.89
N ILE A 219 -10.83 4.04 6.07
CA ILE A 219 -9.43 4.06 6.54
C ILE A 219 -9.23 5.16 7.59
N THR A 220 -9.62 6.40 7.28
CA THR A 220 -9.48 7.52 8.21
C THR A 220 -10.35 7.34 9.45
N GLY A 221 -11.56 6.78 9.29
CA GLY A 221 -12.45 6.43 10.39
C GLY A 221 -11.87 5.38 11.35
N PHE A 222 -11.21 4.35 10.84
CA PHE A 222 -10.51 3.36 11.67
C PHE A 222 -9.25 3.93 12.30
N SER A 223 -8.49 4.77 11.60
CA SER A 223 -7.31 5.42 12.17
C SER A 223 -7.68 6.27 13.39
N ARG A 224 -8.77 7.04 13.34
CA ARG A 224 -9.24 7.82 14.50
C ARG A 224 -9.65 6.92 15.67
N GLN A 225 -10.41 5.86 15.42
CA GLN A 225 -10.79 4.90 16.46
C GLN A 225 -9.58 4.20 17.09
N ASN A 226 -8.59 3.84 16.27
CA ASN A 226 -7.33 3.28 16.72
C ASN A 226 -6.61 4.28 17.65
N TRP A 227 -6.45 5.55 17.25
CA TRP A 227 -5.81 6.55 18.09
C TRP A 227 -6.60 6.87 19.37
N ASP A 228 -7.93 6.87 19.32
CA ASP A 228 -8.76 7.00 20.52
C ASP A 228 -8.50 5.85 21.50
N ALA A 229 -8.27 4.63 20.99
CA ALA A 229 -7.90 3.48 21.82
C ALA A 229 -6.48 3.61 22.38
N ILE A 230 -5.48 3.93 21.54
CA ILE A 230 -4.07 4.12 21.92
C ILE A 230 -3.93 5.18 23.01
N LEU A 231 -4.59 6.32 22.86
CA LEU A 231 -4.50 7.42 23.82
C LEU A 231 -5.21 7.12 25.15
N ALA A 232 -6.07 6.09 25.18
CA ALA A 232 -6.76 5.63 26.39
C ALA A 232 -5.99 4.54 27.14
N GLU A 233 -4.98 3.92 26.52
CA GLU A 233 -4.15 2.91 27.15
C GLU A 233 -3.34 3.48 28.32
N THR A 234 -3.01 2.60 29.27
CA THR A 234 -2.26 2.98 30.48
C THR A 234 -1.06 2.09 30.74
N ASP A 235 -0.95 0.95 30.06
CA ASP A 235 0.20 0.09 30.08
C ASP A 235 1.22 0.45 28.99
N ASP A 236 2.39 -0.17 29.05
CA ASP A 236 3.48 -0.01 28.08
C ASP A 236 4.00 -1.42 27.76
N ASN A 237 3.24 -2.14 26.93
CA ASN A 237 3.40 -3.57 26.73
C ASN A 237 3.67 -3.93 25.27
N ARG A 238 4.74 -3.34 24.73
CA ARG A 238 5.25 -3.63 23.38
C ARG A 238 4.21 -3.32 22.30
N GLU A 239 3.72 -2.09 22.31
CA GLU A 239 2.70 -1.64 21.36
C GLU A 239 3.20 -1.67 19.91
N LEU A 240 2.33 -2.09 18.99
CA LEU A 240 2.57 -1.93 17.56
C LEU A 240 2.71 -0.45 17.22
N VAL A 241 1.77 0.37 17.72
CA VAL A 241 1.75 1.83 17.59
C VAL A 241 1.69 2.44 18.99
N PRO A 242 2.79 2.97 19.54
CA PRO A 242 2.83 3.49 20.89
C PRO A 242 2.17 4.88 20.97
N SER A 243 1.45 5.13 22.06
CA SER A 243 1.07 6.48 22.47
C SER A 243 2.30 7.31 22.85
N PRO A 244 2.14 8.65 23.02
CA PRO A 244 3.22 9.50 23.50
C PRO A 244 3.78 9.15 24.88
N ALA A 245 3.04 8.37 25.68
CA ALA A 245 3.46 7.93 27.01
C ALA A 245 4.16 6.55 27.01
N GLN A 246 4.11 5.82 25.89
CA GLN A 246 4.60 4.45 25.77
C GLN A 246 5.96 4.37 25.05
N THR A 247 6.62 3.22 25.19
CA THR A 247 7.94 2.97 24.61
C THR A 247 7.81 2.47 23.18
N SER A 248 8.41 3.20 22.23
CA SER A 248 8.47 2.73 20.84
C SER A 248 9.37 1.51 20.67
N LEU A 249 8.83 0.49 20.01
CA LEU A 249 9.59 -0.69 19.56
C LEU A 249 10.58 -0.36 18.45
N VAL A 250 10.42 0.78 17.76
CA VAL A 250 11.34 1.25 16.71
C VAL A 250 12.38 2.20 17.33
N PRO A 251 13.67 1.79 17.46
CA PRO A 251 14.67 2.59 18.15
C PRO A 251 14.86 3.97 17.50
N GLY A 252 14.77 5.01 18.33
CA GLY A 252 14.96 6.40 17.89
C GLY A 252 13.76 7.04 17.18
N GLN A 253 12.60 6.38 17.19
CA GLN A 253 11.35 6.91 16.65
C GLN A 253 10.25 6.96 17.74
N PRO A 254 10.35 7.88 18.71
CA PRO A 254 9.26 8.11 19.66
C PRO A 254 8.07 8.73 18.94
N VAL A 255 6.85 8.31 19.31
CA VAL A 255 5.63 9.03 18.98
C VAL A 255 5.47 10.15 20.01
N THR A 256 5.22 11.37 19.56
CA THR A 256 5.02 12.55 20.44
C THR A 256 3.61 13.09 20.29
N GLU A 257 3.11 13.86 21.26
CA GLU A 257 1.80 14.53 21.13
C GLU A 257 1.71 15.39 19.85
N GLU A 258 2.82 16.02 19.47
CA GLU A 258 2.89 16.80 18.23
C GLU A 258 2.75 15.93 16.97
N ILE A 259 3.33 14.72 16.96
CA ILE A 259 3.17 13.72 15.90
C ILE A 259 1.70 13.30 15.80
N VAL A 260 1.05 13.01 16.92
CA VAL A 260 -0.36 12.61 16.94
C VAL A 260 -1.26 13.75 16.45
N ALA A 261 -1.04 14.98 16.93
CA ALA A 261 -1.80 16.14 16.48
C ALA A 261 -1.63 16.37 14.96
N ALA A 262 -0.39 16.27 14.46
CA ALA A 262 -0.09 16.39 13.03
C ALA A 262 -0.79 15.31 12.20
N TRP A 263 -0.87 14.10 12.74
CA TRP A 263 -1.59 13.00 12.11
C TRP A 263 -3.08 13.29 12.02
N MET A 264 -3.72 13.71 13.11
CA MET A 264 -5.15 14.04 13.15
C MET A 264 -5.51 15.17 12.18
N ALA A 265 -4.72 16.24 12.11
CA ALA A 265 -4.97 17.30 11.15
C ALA A 265 -4.78 16.85 9.70
N THR A 266 -3.92 15.85 9.48
CA THR A 266 -3.78 15.27 8.15
C THR A 266 -4.99 14.42 7.78
N LEU A 267 -5.51 13.62 8.71
CA LEU A 267 -6.77 12.89 8.53
C LEU A 267 -7.92 13.85 8.18
N ASP A 268 -8.01 15.02 8.83
CA ASP A 268 -9.03 16.02 8.52
C ASP A 268 -8.94 16.50 7.05
N SER A 269 -7.72 16.68 6.54
CA SER A 269 -7.49 17.11 5.17
C SER A 269 -7.81 16.01 4.16
N VAL A 270 -7.48 14.75 4.51
CA VAL A 270 -7.83 13.58 3.69
C VAL A 270 -9.36 13.40 3.65
N ASP A 271 -10.05 13.53 4.78
CA ASP A 271 -11.51 13.45 4.86
C ASP A 271 -12.17 14.52 3.97
N ALA A 272 -11.67 15.76 4.01
CA ALA A 272 -12.16 16.83 3.16
C ALA A 272 -11.94 16.53 1.65
N ILE A 273 -10.83 15.88 1.28
CA ILE A 273 -10.56 15.45 -0.10
C ILE A 273 -11.54 14.37 -0.54
N LEU A 274 -11.74 13.35 0.30
CA LEU A 274 -12.65 12.24 0.01
C LEU A 274 -14.12 12.69 0.03
N ALA A 275 -14.45 13.79 0.70
CA ALA A 275 -15.77 14.40 0.68
C ALA A 275 -16.00 15.34 -0.52
N GLY A 276 -14.97 15.64 -1.33
CA GLY A 276 -15.04 16.63 -2.40
C GLY A 276 -15.05 18.09 -1.92
N GLU A 277 -14.84 18.33 -0.63
CA GLU A 277 -14.81 19.67 -0.03
C GLU A 277 -13.44 20.37 -0.23
N LEU A 278 -12.38 19.58 -0.33
CA LEU A 278 -11.03 20.01 -0.66
C LEU A 278 -10.57 19.33 -1.95
N LEU A 279 -10.40 20.09 -3.02
CA LEU A 279 -10.13 19.52 -4.33
C LEU A 279 -8.64 19.21 -4.51
N LEU A 280 -8.31 18.14 -5.23
CA LEU A 280 -6.92 17.83 -5.57
C LEU A 280 -6.38 18.82 -6.61
N PRO A 281 -5.11 19.28 -6.49
CA PRO A 281 -4.53 20.14 -7.51
C PRO A 281 -4.30 19.35 -8.80
N HIS A 282 -4.61 19.97 -9.94
CA HIS A 282 -4.24 19.45 -11.25
C HIS A 282 -3.30 20.43 -11.97
N TRP A 283 -2.08 19.99 -12.31
CA TRP A 283 -1.00 20.85 -12.83
C TRP A 283 -1.34 21.64 -14.11
N ARG A 284 -2.32 21.16 -14.88
CA ARG A 284 -2.80 21.82 -16.10
C ARG A 284 -3.89 22.88 -15.88
N PHE A 285 -4.66 22.79 -14.79
CA PHE A 285 -5.90 23.55 -14.65
C PHE A 285 -5.85 24.51 -13.46
N ARG A 286 -6.74 25.51 -13.46
CA ARG A 286 -6.92 26.41 -12.31
C ARG A 286 -7.93 25.86 -11.31
N GLN A 287 -8.95 25.16 -11.80
CA GLN A 287 -9.88 24.38 -11.00
C GLN A 287 -9.16 23.21 -10.32
N GLY A 288 -9.76 22.72 -9.23
CA GLY A 288 -9.32 21.48 -8.60
C GLY A 288 -10.02 20.26 -9.21
N PHE A 289 -9.45 19.09 -8.97
CA PHE A 289 -10.01 17.79 -9.30
C PHE A 289 -10.84 17.28 -8.11
N ASP A 290 -12.13 17.08 -8.32
CA ASP A 290 -13.04 16.52 -7.33
C ASP A 290 -12.93 14.99 -7.34
N LEU A 291 -12.25 14.45 -6.32
CA LEU A 291 -12.06 13.02 -6.18
C LEU A 291 -13.36 12.27 -5.86
N SER A 292 -14.30 12.91 -5.15
CA SER A 292 -15.61 12.31 -4.87
C SER A 292 -16.40 12.16 -6.16
N ALA A 293 -16.46 13.21 -6.98
CA ALA A 293 -17.13 13.18 -8.28
C ALA A 293 -16.53 12.10 -9.20
N TYR A 294 -15.20 11.93 -9.19
CA TYR A 294 -14.53 10.86 -9.94
C TYR A 294 -15.06 9.47 -9.54
N PHE A 295 -15.00 9.11 -8.26
CA PHE A 295 -15.46 7.79 -7.82
C PHE A 295 -16.98 7.59 -8.01
N GLU A 296 -17.76 8.67 -7.98
CA GLU A 296 -19.21 8.59 -8.10
C GLU A 296 -19.71 8.48 -9.55
N THR A 297 -18.97 9.03 -10.51
CA THR A 297 -19.49 9.27 -11.86
C THR A 297 -18.58 8.85 -13.00
N ALA A 298 -17.33 8.44 -12.75
CA ALA A 298 -16.44 8.03 -13.83
C ALA A 298 -17.00 6.81 -14.59
N GLU A 299 -16.92 6.90 -15.92
CA GLU A 299 -17.25 5.80 -16.84
C GLU A 299 -15.98 5.10 -17.36
N GLU A 300 -14.81 5.71 -17.13
CA GLU A 300 -13.51 5.24 -17.59
C GLU A 300 -12.41 5.80 -16.69
N THR A 301 -11.38 4.99 -16.44
CA THR A 301 -10.12 5.39 -15.84
C THR A 301 -9.01 5.21 -16.88
N ASP A 302 -8.77 6.26 -17.67
CA ASP A 302 -7.54 6.38 -18.45
C ASP A 302 -6.52 7.19 -17.63
N LEU A 303 -5.52 6.50 -17.08
CA LEU A 303 -4.52 7.12 -16.21
C LEU A 303 -3.70 8.18 -16.95
N VAL A 304 -3.40 7.93 -18.24
CA VAL A 304 -2.62 8.86 -19.06
C VAL A 304 -3.45 10.11 -19.34
N MET A 305 -4.72 9.95 -19.68
CA MET A 305 -5.61 11.08 -20.02
C MET A 305 -6.07 11.84 -18.79
N LEU A 306 -6.26 11.18 -17.64
CA LEU A 306 -6.46 11.84 -16.34
C LEU A 306 -5.26 12.72 -16.00
N LEU A 307 -4.04 12.17 -16.03
CA LEU A 307 -2.82 12.92 -15.70
C LEU A 307 -2.49 14.01 -16.74
N ALA A 308 -2.72 13.76 -18.03
CA ALA A 308 -2.47 14.74 -19.09
C ALA A 308 -3.51 15.88 -19.11
N GLY A 309 -4.66 15.65 -18.50
CA GLY A 309 -5.74 16.61 -18.26
C GLY A 309 -7.05 16.39 -19.03
N PRO A 310 -7.09 15.88 -20.29
CA PRO A 310 -8.37 15.70 -20.98
C PRO A 310 -9.35 14.77 -20.25
N GLY A 311 -8.87 13.69 -19.66
CA GLY A 311 -9.70 12.76 -18.87
C GLY A 311 -10.15 13.33 -17.54
N ALA A 312 -9.47 14.37 -17.03
CA ALA A 312 -9.84 15.04 -15.78
C ALA A 312 -10.99 16.05 -15.95
N LEU A 313 -11.31 16.46 -17.19
CA LEU A 313 -12.30 17.52 -17.47
C LEU A 313 -13.68 17.30 -16.80
N PRO A 314 -14.26 16.09 -16.77
CA PRO A 314 -15.56 15.86 -16.12
C PRO A 314 -15.54 16.08 -14.61
N PHE A 315 -14.37 16.01 -13.98
CA PHE A 315 -14.19 16.04 -12.53
C PHE A 315 -13.56 17.35 -12.05
N LEU A 316 -13.46 18.37 -12.92
CA LEU A 316 -12.98 19.69 -12.52
C LEU A 316 -14.09 20.48 -11.81
N ALA A 317 -13.77 21.03 -10.65
CA ALA A 317 -14.68 21.85 -9.87
C ALA A 317 -14.01 23.16 -9.41
N ASP A 318 -14.82 24.21 -9.27
CA ASP A 318 -14.41 25.43 -8.57
C ASP A 318 -14.53 25.20 -7.06
N GLY A 319 -13.51 25.60 -6.29
CA GLY A 319 -13.50 25.38 -4.85
C GLY A 319 -12.14 25.61 -4.21
N LYS A 320 -12.02 25.24 -2.93
CA LYS A 320 -10.74 25.23 -2.23
C LYS A 320 -9.91 24.07 -2.78
N VAL A 321 -8.72 24.38 -3.28
CA VAL A 321 -7.78 23.38 -3.81
C VAL A 321 -6.73 23.10 -2.74
N ALA A 322 -6.41 21.83 -2.53
CA ALA A 322 -5.37 21.40 -1.62
C ALA A 322 -4.00 21.94 -2.06
N ASP A 323 -3.24 22.42 -1.08
CA ASP A 323 -1.94 23.03 -1.26
C ASP A 323 -1.00 22.64 -0.11
N ALA A 324 0.19 23.23 -0.08
CA ALA A 324 1.17 22.98 0.97
C ALA A 324 0.65 23.36 2.37
N ASP A 325 -0.21 24.38 2.46
CA ASP A 325 -0.79 24.83 3.72
C ASP A 325 -1.84 23.84 4.26
N SER A 326 -2.55 23.16 3.36
CA SER A 326 -3.50 22.11 3.69
C SER A 326 -2.85 20.97 4.49
N PHE A 327 -1.57 20.67 4.24
CA PHE A 327 -0.80 19.64 4.95
C PHE A 327 0.37 20.24 5.76
N ALA A 328 0.35 21.53 6.10
CA ALA A 328 1.50 22.22 6.68
C ALA A 328 2.01 21.58 7.97
N MET A 329 1.10 21.14 8.84
CA MET A 329 1.49 20.50 10.10
C MET A 329 2.14 19.14 9.86
N GLY A 330 1.56 18.32 8.99
CA GLY A 330 2.14 17.04 8.59
C GLY A 330 3.50 17.21 7.90
N ASN A 331 3.61 18.13 6.94
CA ASN A 331 4.87 18.42 6.25
C ASN A 331 5.97 18.87 7.21
N ARG A 332 5.63 19.68 8.22
CA ARG A 332 6.58 20.16 9.23
C ARG A 332 7.04 19.07 10.19
N VAL A 333 6.14 18.18 10.58
CA VAL A 333 6.40 17.17 11.63
C VAL A 333 6.96 15.88 11.04
N PHE A 334 6.42 15.43 9.92
CA PHE A 334 6.81 14.17 9.28
C PHE A 334 7.94 14.36 8.26
N GLY A 335 7.98 15.51 7.57
CA GLY A 335 8.94 15.77 6.50
C GLY A 335 8.97 14.64 5.46
N ASP A 336 10.18 14.19 5.10
CA ASP A 336 10.38 13.09 4.16
C ASP A 336 9.91 11.72 4.70
N ASN A 337 9.64 11.62 6.01
CA ASN A 337 9.19 10.37 6.66
C ASN A 337 7.68 10.15 6.54
N TRP A 338 6.97 11.00 5.81
CA TRP A 338 5.51 10.95 5.61
C TRP A 338 4.98 9.54 5.29
N LEU A 339 5.59 8.87 4.31
CA LEU A 339 5.12 7.55 3.86
C LEU A 339 5.26 6.47 4.93
N ASN A 340 6.30 6.55 5.76
CA ASN A 340 6.49 5.59 6.85
C ASN A 340 5.42 5.80 7.93
N PHE A 341 5.06 7.04 8.25
CA PHE A 341 3.96 7.32 9.18
C PHE A 341 2.62 6.89 8.60
N ALA A 342 2.36 7.13 7.32
CA ALA A 342 1.14 6.68 6.67
C ALA A 342 0.97 5.15 6.72
N LEU A 343 2.07 4.39 6.53
CA LEU A 343 2.08 2.93 6.62
C LEU A 343 2.02 2.42 8.07
N TRP A 344 2.58 3.15 9.02
CA TRP A 344 2.63 2.71 10.41
C TRP A 344 1.35 3.07 11.17
N PHE A 345 0.74 4.22 10.88
CA PHE A 345 -0.45 4.71 11.57
C PHE A 345 -1.77 4.29 10.90
N ASN A 346 -1.72 3.48 9.84
CA ASN A 346 -2.88 2.85 9.20
C ASN A 346 -2.58 1.46 8.73
#